data_AF-A0A7J6N1J3-F1
#
_entry.id   AF-A0A7J6N1J3-F1
#
_cell.length_a   1.000
_cell.length_b   1.000
_cell.length_c   1.000
_cell.angle_alpha   90.00
_cell.angle_beta   90.00
_cell.angle_gamma   90.00
#
_symmetry.space_group_name_H-M   'P 1'
#
loop_
_entity.id
_entity.type
_entity.pdbx_description
1 polymer ?
#
loop_
_entity_poly.entity_id
_entity_poly.type
_entity_poly.pdbx_seq_one_letter_code
_entity_poly.pdbx_strand_id
1 'polypeptide(L)'
;MPLITTQHRYFSMLTVDRFSRAEVLQRASSLYYQVLGTNWEDGLNLVLDVPFWESELEKVDHMCEPYLCDEEIGPIIRNLHETMNCMYACEDVRDHINELMELSSRAEGVMGSGAAAMEEIENMPEQCALVTKAYEDLLERYPDHHPKIEQTVGHGLAILRQVEKFPFKSSHRYFF
;
A
#
# COMPACT_ATOMS: atom_id res chain seq x y z
N MET A 1 -15.47 47.89 49.67
CA MET A 1 -15.99 47.69 48.29
C MET A 1 -15.15 46.61 47.63
N PRO A 2 -15.71 45.45 47.23
CA PRO A 2 -14.94 44.46 46.50
C PRO A 2 -14.93 44.80 45.01
N LEU A 3 -13.73 44.78 44.42
CA LEU A 3 -13.52 44.88 42.99
C LEU A 3 -14.05 43.61 42.32
N ILE A 4 -15.05 43.76 41.47
CA ILE A 4 -15.59 42.68 40.64
C ILE A 4 -14.55 42.38 39.57
N THR A 5 -13.73 41.36 39.79
CA THR A 5 -12.84 40.81 38.76
C THR A 5 -13.71 40.25 37.66
N THR A 6 -13.80 40.98 36.55
CA THR A 6 -14.49 40.53 35.34
C THR A 6 -13.72 39.33 34.82
N GLN A 7 -14.26 38.13 35.04
CA GLN A 7 -13.73 36.91 34.47
C GLN A 7 -13.86 37.07 32.95
N HIS A 8 -12.76 37.43 32.28
CA HIS A 8 -12.68 37.34 30.83
C HIS A 8 -12.91 35.88 30.48
N ARG A 9 -14.15 35.55 30.09
CA ARG A 9 -14.44 34.34 29.34
C ARG A 9 -13.66 34.50 28.04
N TYR A 10 -12.45 33.98 28.02
CA TYR A 10 -11.86 33.54 26.78
C TYR A 10 -12.89 32.59 26.20
N PHE A 11 -13.66 33.07 25.23
CA PHE A 11 -14.27 32.21 24.25
C PHE A 11 -13.08 31.46 23.64
N SER A 12 -12.75 30.29 24.17
CA SER A 12 -12.08 29.30 23.34
C SER A 12 -12.96 29.23 22.10
N MET A 13 -12.36 29.43 20.93
CA MET A 13 -13.04 29.14 19.69
C MET A 13 -13.40 27.66 19.77
N LEU A 14 -14.60 27.38 20.29
CA LEU A 14 -15.22 26.08 20.28
C LEU A 14 -15.53 25.82 18.81
N THR A 15 -14.52 25.38 18.06
CA THR A 15 -14.77 24.37 17.04
C THR A 15 -15.40 23.23 17.82
N VAL A 16 -16.73 23.20 17.85
CA VAL A 16 -17.45 22.03 18.32
C VAL A 16 -16.93 20.90 17.45
N ASP A 17 -16.15 19.99 18.03
CA ASP A 17 -15.71 18.80 17.32
C ASP A 17 -16.97 18.14 16.76
N ARG A 18 -17.09 18.15 15.43
CA ARG A 18 -18.28 17.67 14.72
C ARG A 18 -18.48 16.16 14.93
N PHE A 19 -17.43 15.48 15.36
CA PHE A 19 -17.34 14.04 15.59
C PHE A 19 -16.72 13.80 16.96
N SER A 20 -17.18 12.76 17.68
CA SER A 20 -16.56 12.41 18.95
C SER A 20 -15.22 11.71 18.75
N ARG A 21 -14.28 11.91 19.67
CA ARG A 21 -12.99 11.21 19.69
C ARG A 21 -13.11 9.70 19.47
N ALA A 22 -14.07 9.06 20.13
CA ALA A 22 -14.30 7.62 20.03
C ALA A 22 -14.73 7.19 18.62
N GLU A 23 -15.60 7.97 17.97
CA GLU A 23 -16.02 7.72 16.58
C GLU A 23 -14.85 7.86 15.61
N VAL A 24 -14.03 8.91 15.78
CA VAL A 24 -12.84 9.14 14.93
C VAL A 24 -11.85 7.99 15.06
N LEU A 25 -11.49 7.61 16.29
CA LEU A 25 -10.56 6.52 16.54
C LEU A 25 -11.08 5.19 15.96
N GLN A 26 -12.35 4.89 16.17
CA GLN A 26 -12.96 3.66 15.66
C GLN A 26 -12.90 3.62 14.13
N ARG A 27 -13.26 4.72 13.47
CA ARG A 27 -13.34 4.77 12.01
C ARG A 27 -11.96 4.70 11.36
N ALA A 28 -10.98 5.45 11.89
CA ALA A 28 -9.60 5.40 11.42
C ALA A 28 -8.97 4.00 11.61
N SER A 29 -9.17 3.41 12.80
CA SER A 29 -8.68 2.05 13.08
C SER A 29 -9.34 1.00 12.18
N SER A 30 -10.65 1.10 11.97
CA SER A 30 -11.37 0.17 11.09
C SER A 30 -10.84 0.20 9.67
N LEU A 31 -10.61 1.39 9.09
CA LEU A 31 -10.04 1.50 7.76
C LEU A 31 -8.59 0.97 7.72
N TYR A 32 -7.76 1.33 8.70
CA TYR A 32 -6.39 0.83 8.81
C TYR A 32 -6.32 -0.70 8.82
N TYR A 33 -7.10 -1.35 9.69
CA TYR A 33 -7.10 -2.81 9.79
C TYR A 33 -7.79 -3.48 8.60
N GLN A 34 -8.72 -2.81 7.91
CA GLN A 34 -9.30 -3.33 6.68
C GLN A 34 -8.23 -3.38 5.58
N VAL A 35 -7.54 -2.27 5.31
CA VAL A 35 -6.47 -2.20 4.31
C VAL A 35 -5.36 -3.19 4.65
N LEU A 36 -4.88 -3.20 5.90
CA LEU A 36 -3.84 -4.11 6.34
C LEU A 36 -4.32 -5.59 6.37
N GLY A 37 -5.60 -5.84 6.58
CA GLY A 37 -6.16 -7.19 6.62
C GLY A 37 -6.33 -7.82 5.23
N THR A 38 -6.57 -7.02 4.20
CA THR A 38 -6.83 -7.49 2.84
C THR A 38 -5.60 -8.17 2.22
N ASN A 39 -5.81 -9.23 1.44
CA ASN A 39 -4.74 -9.81 0.64
C ASN A 39 -4.36 -8.85 -0.50
N TRP A 40 -3.18 -8.24 -0.42
CA TRP A 40 -2.72 -7.29 -1.44
C TRP A 40 -2.25 -7.98 -2.73
N GLU A 41 -2.06 -9.30 -2.71
CA GLU A 41 -1.72 -10.05 -3.93
C GLU A 41 -2.93 -10.19 -4.87
N ASP A 42 -4.14 -10.12 -4.30
CA ASP A 42 -5.38 -10.27 -5.05
C ASP A 42 -5.76 -8.93 -5.71
N GLY A 43 -5.22 -8.71 -6.90
CA GLY A 43 -5.48 -7.49 -7.68
C GLY A 43 -6.96 -7.26 -7.98
N LEU A 44 -7.79 -8.32 -8.07
CA LEU A 44 -9.22 -8.14 -8.29
C LEU A 44 -9.88 -7.50 -7.07
N ASN A 45 -9.54 -7.96 -5.86
CA ASN A 45 -10.06 -7.34 -4.64
C ASN A 45 -9.57 -5.90 -4.51
N LEU A 46 -8.30 -5.63 -4.82
CA LEU A 46 -7.77 -4.26 -4.77
C LEU A 46 -8.51 -3.31 -5.72
N VAL A 47 -8.72 -3.70 -6.98
CA VAL A 47 -9.47 -2.90 -7.95
C VAL A 47 -10.89 -2.59 -7.49
N LEU A 48 -11.52 -3.53 -6.78
CA LEU A 48 -12.88 -3.36 -6.26
C LEU A 48 -12.93 -2.51 -4.98
N ASP A 49 -11.97 -2.67 -4.08
CA ASP A 49 -12.02 -2.09 -2.73
C ASP A 49 -11.32 -0.73 -2.62
N VAL A 50 -10.20 -0.52 -3.33
CA VAL A 50 -9.37 0.70 -3.22
C VAL A 50 -10.16 1.99 -3.44
N PRO A 51 -11.05 2.11 -4.45
CA PRO A 51 -11.84 3.33 -4.63
C PRO A 51 -12.73 3.68 -3.42
N PHE A 52 -13.24 2.66 -2.72
CA PHE A 52 -14.01 2.86 -1.50
C PHE A 52 -13.12 3.27 -0.33
N TRP A 53 -11.93 2.69 -0.22
CA TRP A 53 -10.95 3.08 0.80
C TRP A 53 -10.44 4.50 0.61
N GLU A 54 -10.17 4.95 -0.62
CA GLU A 54 -9.79 6.33 -0.92
C GLU A 54 -10.89 7.32 -0.51
N SER A 55 -12.14 7.03 -0.91
CA SER A 55 -13.29 7.83 -0.51
C SER A 55 -13.48 7.88 1.00
N GLU A 56 -13.12 6.81 1.69
CA GLU A 56 -13.23 6.72 3.15
C GLU A 56 -12.05 7.41 3.85
N LEU A 57 -10.84 7.31 3.31
CA LEU A 57 -9.65 7.98 3.80
C LEU A 57 -9.84 9.50 3.79
N GLU A 58 -10.40 10.06 2.71
CA GLU A 58 -10.71 11.49 2.62
C GLU A 58 -11.64 11.94 3.77
N LYS A 59 -12.66 11.13 4.10
CA LYS A 59 -13.57 11.42 5.21
C LYS A 59 -12.86 11.30 6.56
N VAL A 60 -12.06 10.26 6.74
CA VAL A 60 -11.30 10.01 7.96
C VAL A 60 -10.29 11.13 8.20
N ASP A 61 -9.60 11.60 7.16
CA ASP A 61 -8.66 12.71 7.26
C ASP A 61 -9.33 13.98 7.79
N HIS A 62 -10.46 14.36 7.18
CA HIS A 62 -11.24 15.50 7.65
C HIS A 62 -11.76 15.34 9.08
N MET A 63 -12.09 14.11 9.49
CA MET A 63 -12.50 13.81 10.87
C MET A 63 -11.34 13.89 11.86
N CYS A 64 -10.12 13.53 11.42
CA CYS A 64 -8.92 13.46 12.25
C CYS A 64 -8.20 14.81 12.41
N GLU A 65 -8.49 15.82 11.58
CA GLU A 65 -7.84 17.14 11.63
C GLU A 65 -7.72 17.74 13.06
N PRO A 66 -8.77 17.71 13.91
CA PRO A 66 -8.68 18.24 15.28
C PRO A 66 -7.83 17.36 16.23
N TYR A 67 -7.62 16.10 15.88
CA TYR A 67 -7.04 15.06 16.74
C TYR A 67 -5.62 14.63 16.31
N LEU A 68 -4.97 15.36 15.40
CA LEU A 68 -3.64 14.98 14.89
C LEU A 68 -2.55 14.90 15.99
N CYS A 69 -2.70 15.68 17.06
CA CYS A 69 -1.81 15.67 18.22
C CYS A 69 -2.27 14.71 19.34
N ASP A 70 -3.38 14.00 19.16
CA ASP A 70 -3.84 12.98 20.12
C ASP A 70 -2.90 11.77 20.11
N GLU A 71 -2.62 11.23 21.30
CA GLU A 71 -1.65 10.15 21.50
C GLU A 71 -2.08 8.82 20.86
N GLU A 72 -3.38 8.60 20.62
CA GLU A 72 -3.90 7.38 19.99
C GLU A 72 -4.30 7.62 18.53
N ILE A 73 -4.98 8.73 18.23
CA ILE A 73 -5.48 9.02 16.88
C ILE A 73 -4.35 9.47 15.94
N GLY A 74 -3.39 10.25 16.43
CA GLY A 74 -2.25 10.70 15.63
C GLY A 74 -1.42 9.55 15.05
N PRO A 75 -1.04 8.54 15.84
CA PRO A 75 -0.35 7.36 15.33
C PRO A 75 -1.18 6.52 14.34
N ILE A 76 -2.47 6.25 14.62
CA ILE A 76 -3.26 5.39 13.74
C ILE A 76 -3.44 6.01 12.35
N ILE A 77 -3.65 7.33 12.26
CA ILE A 77 -3.80 8.00 10.96
C ILE A 77 -2.49 8.00 10.17
N ARG A 78 -1.34 8.20 10.83
CA ARG A 78 -0.03 8.07 10.18
C ARG A 78 0.20 6.67 9.64
N ASN A 79 -0.09 5.65 10.46
CA ASN A 79 0.07 4.26 10.05
C ASN A 79 -0.87 3.90 8.89
N LEU A 80 -2.10 4.44 8.88
CA LEU A 80 -3.04 4.29 7.77
C LEU A 80 -2.47 4.87 6.46
N HIS A 81 -2.01 6.12 6.49
CA HIS A 81 -1.37 6.74 5.32
C HIS A 81 -0.14 5.96 4.84
N GLU A 82 0.72 5.55 5.76
CA GLU A 82 1.89 4.74 5.44
C GLU A 82 1.53 3.40 4.81
N THR A 83 0.48 2.75 5.32
CA THR A 83 -0.03 1.48 4.79
C THR A 83 -0.60 1.63 3.39
N MET A 84 -1.39 2.67 3.14
CA MET A 84 -1.91 2.99 1.81
C MET A 84 -0.77 3.27 0.82
N ASN A 85 0.20 4.10 1.21
CA ASN A 85 1.37 4.41 0.39
C ASN A 85 2.22 3.17 0.08
N CYS A 86 2.42 2.28 1.05
CA CYS A 86 3.12 1.02 0.84
C CYS A 86 2.35 0.11 -0.12
N MET A 87 1.03 0.01 0.04
CA MET A 87 0.17 -0.81 -0.84
C MET A 87 0.25 -0.32 -2.29
N TYR A 88 0.09 0.98 -2.57
CA TYR A 88 0.21 1.51 -3.93
C TYR A 88 1.58 1.24 -4.53
N ALA A 89 2.65 1.43 -3.75
CA ALA A 89 3.99 1.16 -4.24
C ALA A 89 4.22 -0.34 -4.53
N CYS A 90 3.56 -1.24 -3.79
CA CYS A 90 3.55 -2.67 -4.10
C CYS A 90 2.74 -2.98 -5.37
N GLU A 91 1.59 -2.33 -5.57
CA GLU A 91 0.76 -2.46 -6.77
C GLU A 91 1.55 -2.07 -8.03
N ASP A 92 2.17 -0.88 -8.04
CA ASP A 92 2.98 -0.40 -9.17
C ASP A 92 4.06 -1.41 -9.58
N VAL A 93 4.78 -1.98 -8.59
CA VAL A 93 5.82 -2.97 -8.87
C VAL A 93 5.22 -4.30 -9.33
N ARG A 94 4.08 -4.71 -8.76
CA ARG A 94 3.39 -5.96 -9.16
C ARG A 94 2.83 -5.86 -10.57
N ASP A 95 2.30 -4.70 -10.95
CA ASP A 95 1.83 -4.45 -12.31
C ASP A 95 2.96 -4.52 -13.32
N HIS A 96 4.12 -3.91 -13.03
CA HIS A 96 5.29 -4.04 -13.89
C HIS A 96 5.72 -5.52 -14.03
N ILE A 97 5.71 -6.29 -12.94
CA ILE A 97 6.00 -7.73 -13.00
C ILE A 97 4.97 -8.47 -13.89
N ASN A 98 3.69 -8.15 -13.77
CA ASN A 98 2.63 -8.75 -14.59
C ASN A 98 2.81 -8.40 -16.08
N GLU A 99 3.18 -7.17 -16.40
CA GLU A 99 3.49 -6.74 -17.77
C GLU A 99 4.68 -7.54 -18.35
N LEU A 100 5.76 -7.72 -17.58
CA LEU A 100 6.91 -8.53 -18.02
C LEU A 100 6.51 -10.00 -18.29
N MET A 101 5.67 -10.58 -17.44
CA MET A 101 5.16 -11.95 -17.63
C MET A 101 4.27 -12.04 -18.88
N GLU A 102 3.40 -11.06 -19.11
CA GLU A 102 2.54 -11.02 -20.29
C GLU A 102 3.36 -10.91 -21.57
N LEU A 103 4.32 -9.99 -21.62
CA LEU A 103 5.21 -9.82 -22.77
C LEU A 103 6.02 -11.09 -23.02
N SER A 104 6.51 -11.76 -21.97
CA SER A 104 7.24 -13.03 -22.11
C SER A 104 6.36 -14.12 -22.69
N SER A 105 5.11 -14.24 -22.21
CA SER A 105 4.14 -15.20 -22.75
C SER A 105 3.81 -14.92 -24.23
N ARG A 106 3.74 -13.65 -24.64
CA ARG A 106 3.50 -13.27 -26.04
C ARG A 106 4.71 -13.58 -26.93
N ALA A 107 5.94 -13.45 -26.42
CA ALA A 107 7.16 -13.81 -27.14
C ALA A 107 7.27 -15.33 -27.38
N GLU A 108 6.75 -16.16 -26.47
CA GLU A 108 6.74 -17.63 -26.65
C GLU A 108 5.69 -18.13 -27.68
N GLY A 109 4.74 -17.28 -28.08
CA GLY A 109 3.65 -17.63 -28.98
C GLY A 109 2.58 -18.52 -28.33
N VAL A 110 1.60 -18.96 -29.12
CA VAL A 110 0.44 -19.70 -28.59
C VAL A 110 0.89 -20.98 -27.88
N MET A 111 0.64 -21.08 -26.56
CA MET A 111 1.00 -22.23 -25.73
C MET A 111 2.50 -22.62 -25.80
N GLY A 112 3.40 -21.65 -26.00
CA GLY A 112 4.84 -21.93 -26.11
C GLY A 112 5.26 -22.62 -27.40
N SER A 113 4.39 -22.64 -28.42
CA SER A 113 4.68 -23.29 -29.71
C SER A 113 5.48 -22.43 -30.68
N GLY A 114 5.74 -21.16 -30.36
CA GLY A 114 6.30 -20.17 -31.28
C GLY A 114 5.34 -19.71 -32.38
N ALA A 115 4.13 -20.27 -32.47
CA ALA A 115 3.13 -19.80 -33.42
C ALA A 115 2.61 -18.42 -33.02
N ALA A 116 2.68 -17.46 -33.97
CA ALA A 116 2.35 -16.05 -33.74
C ALA A 116 3.15 -15.39 -32.59
N ALA A 117 4.37 -15.87 -32.34
CA ALA A 117 5.31 -15.24 -31.42
C ALA A 117 5.58 -13.78 -31.80
N MET A 118 5.59 -12.92 -30.79
CA MET A 118 6.04 -11.53 -30.91
C MET A 118 7.56 -11.43 -30.69
N GLU A 119 8.14 -10.26 -30.89
CA GLU A 119 9.55 -10.01 -30.61
C GLU A 119 9.89 -10.28 -29.14
N GLU A 120 11.07 -10.85 -28.91
CA GLU A 120 11.60 -11.07 -27.57
C GLU A 120 11.95 -9.75 -26.88
N ILE A 121 11.91 -9.76 -25.55
CA ILE A 121 12.22 -8.60 -24.74
C ILE A 121 13.74 -8.53 -24.57
N GLU A 122 14.40 -7.72 -25.39
CA GLU A 122 15.87 -7.60 -25.42
C GLU A 122 16.48 -7.17 -24.08
N ASN A 123 15.72 -6.41 -23.27
CA ASN A 123 16.18 -5.86 -21.99
C ASN A 123 15.60 -6.59 -20.75
N MET A 124 15.10 -7.82 -20.89
CA MET A 124 14.52 -8.57 -19.77
C MET A 124 15.44 -8.63 -18.53
N PRO A 125 16.75 -8.92 -18.64
CA PRO A 125 17.63 -8.95 -17.47
C PRO A 125 17.73 -7.60 -16.73
N GLU A 126 17.69 -6.49 -17.47
CA GLU A 126 17.66 -5.14 -16.88
C GLU A 126 16.35 -4.91 -16.13
N GLN A 127 15.22 -5.29 -16.72
CA GLN A 127 13.91 -5.16 -16.09
C GLN A 127 13.82 -6.01 -14.81
N CYS A 128 14.29 -7.26 -14.82
CA CYS A 128 14.39 -8.11 -13.63
C CYS A 128 15.23 -7.46 -12.52
N ALA A 129 16.33 -6.80 -12.87
CA ALA A 129 17.16 -6.08 -11.90
C ALA A 129 16.43 -4.86 -11.32
N LEU A 130 15.67 -4.13 -12.13
CA LEU A 130 14.88 -2.98 -11.68
C LEU A 130 13.77 -3.38 -10.71
N VAL A 131 12.97 -4.40 -11.02
CA VAL A 131 11.90 -4.88 -10.10
C VAL A 131 12.47 -5.52 -8.84
N THR A 132 13.62 -6.20 -8.93
CA THR A 132 14.32 -6.73 -7.76
C THR A 132 14.80 -5.60 -6.85
N LYS A 133 15.36 -4.55 -7.42
CA LYS A 133 15.78 -3.37 -6.66
C LYS A 133 14.58 -2.68 -6.02
N ALA A 134 13.48 -2.50 -6.76
CA ALA A 134 12.26 -1.88 -6.22
C ALA A 134 11.72 -2.66 -5.01
N TYR A 135 11.73 -4.00 -5.07
CA TYR A 135 11.39 -4.85 -3.92
C TYR A 135 12.30 -4.59 -2.71
N GLU A 136 13.61 -4.52 -2.91
CA GLU A 136 14.56 -4.23 -1.83
C GLU A 136 14.36 -2.82 -1.24
N ASP A 137 14.15 -1.82 -2.10
CA ASP A 137 13.87 -0.44 -1.70
C ASP A 137 12.56 -0.34 -0.90
N LEU A 138 11.52 -1.13 -1.26
CA LEU A 138 10.27 -1.21 -0.50
C LEU A 138 10.47 -1.80 0.89
N LEU A 139 11.25 -2.89 1.01
CA LEU A 139 11.57 -3.48 2.31
C LEU A 139 12.36 -2.51 3.20
N GLU A 140 13.26 -1.72 2.62
CA GLU A 140 13.99 -0.71 3.39
C GLU A 140 13.07 0.45 3.82
N ARG A 141 12.19 0.89 2.92
CA ARG A 141 11.31 2.04 3.16
C ARG A 141 10.16 1.76 4.13
N TYR A 142 9.61 0.55 4.11
CA TYR A 142 8.43 0.16 4.90
C TYR A 142 8.70 -1.11 5.72
N PRO A 143 9.56 -1.01 6.77
CA PRO A 143 9.99 -2.17 7.55
C PRO A 143 8.85 -2.91 8.25
N ASP A 144 7.81 -2.19 8.69
CA ASP A 144 6.68 -2.78 9.39
C ASP A 144 5.69 -3.51 8.45
N HIS A 145 5.85 -3.33 7.14
CA HIS A 145 5.00 -3.94 6.10
C HIS A 145 5.69 -5.06 5.34
N HIS A 146 6.84 -5.56 5.81
CA HIS A 146 7.57 -6.67 5.19
C HIS A 146 6.67 -7.86 4.80
N PRO A 147 5.79 -8.38 5.68
CA PRO A 147 4.93 -9.52 5.32
C PRO A 147 4.02 -9.21 4.13
N LYS A 148 3.56 -7.96 4.00
CA LYS A 148 2.71 -7.52 2.90
C LYS A 148 3.47 -7.35 1.59
N ILE A 149 4.68 -6.79 1.66
CA ILE A 149 5.58 -6.65 0.51
C ILE A 149 5.98 -8.04 -0.01
N GLU A 150 6.23 -8.98 0.90
CA GLU A 150 6.56 -10.36 0.54
C GLU A 150 5.37 -11.12 -0.05
N GLN A 151 4.16 -10.92 0.48
CA GLN A 151 2.92 -11.47 -0.05
C GLN A 151 2.64 -10.99 -1.48
N THR A 152 3.03 -9.76 -1.82
CA THR A 152 2.72 -9.12 -3.10
C THR A 152 3.85 -9.21 -4.11
N VAL A 153 4.86 -8.37 -3.93
CA VAL A 153 5.97 -8.18 -4.84
C VAL A 153 6.89 -9.38 -4.78
N GLY A 154 7.22 -9.85 -3.58
CA GLY A 154 8.12 -11.01 -3.44
C GLY A 154 7.52 -12.28 -4.05
N HIS A 155 6.21 -12.51 -3.88
CA HIS A 155 5.50 -13.59 -4.59
C HIS A 155 5.51 -13.37 -6.11
N GLY A 156 5.29 -12.14 -6.57
CA GLY A 156 5.37 -11.79 -8.00
C GLY A 156 6.74 -12.09 -8.61
N LEU A 157 7.82 -11.73 -7.91
CA LEU A 157 9.20 -12.05 -8.32
C LEU A 157 9.44 -13.56 -8.38
N ALA A 158 8.86 -14.33 -7.45
CA ALA A 158 8.96 -15.78 -7.46
C ALA A 158 8.28 -16.40 -8.69
N ILE A 159 7.12 -15.87 -9.11
CA ILE A 159 6.42 -16.28 -10.34
C ILE A 159 7.24 -15.87 -11.57
N LEU A 160 7.71 -14.62 -11.65
CA LEU A 160 8.53 -14.15 -12.77
C LEU A 160 9.79 -15.02 -12.94
N ARG A 161 10.35 -15.52 -11.84
CA ARG A 161 11.51 -16.41 -11.84
C ARG A 161 11.24 -17.80 -12.46
N GLN A 162 9.98 -18.19 -12.62
CA GLN A 162 9.61 -19.39 -13.37
C GLN A 162 9.86 -19.19 -14.86
N VAL A 163 9.70 -17.97 -15.35
CA VAL A 163 9.92 -17.55 -16.74
C VAL A 163 11.41 -17.23 -16.98
N GLU A 164 11.98 -16.30 -16.22
CA GLU A 164 13.37 -15.83 -16.40
C GLU A 164 14.22 -16.08 -15.14
N LYS A 165 15.46 -16.56 -15.28
CA LYS A 165 16.30 -16.85 -14.10
C LYS A 165 17.10 -15.64 -13.65
N PHE A 166 16.73 -15.08 -12.50
CA PHE A 166 17.49 -14.02 -11.83
C PHE A 166 17.56 -14.24 -10.30
N PRO A 167 18.54 -13.62 -9.61
CA PRO A 167 18.66 -13.69 -8.15
C PRO A 167 17.88 -12.56 -7.45
N PHE A 168 17.32 -12.84 -6.28
CA PHE A 168 16.86 -11.82 -5.32
C PHE A 168 16.98 -12.34 -3.88
N LYS A 169 17.21 -11.45 -2.89
CA LYS A 169 17.61 -11.82 -1.51
C LYS A 169 16.68 -12.85 -0.83
N SER A 170 15.38 -12.70 -1.00
CA SER A 170 14.37 -13.53 -0.34
C SER A 170 13.92 -14.74 -1.17
N SER A 171 14.61 -15.08 -2.26
CA SER A 171 14.17 -16.15 -3.18
C SER A 171 14.00 -17.51 -2.52
N HIS A 172 14.75 -17.79 -1.45
CA HIS A 172 14.69 -19.03 -0.69
C HIS A 172 13.40 -19.19 0.13
N ARG A 173 12.62 -18.11 0.33
CA ARG A 173 11.35 -18.13 1.06
C ARG A 173 10.19 -18.65 0.23
N TYR A 174 10.35 -18.70 -1.09
CA TYR A 174 9.33 -19.14 -2.03
C TYR A 174 9.69 -20.54 -2.52
N PHE A 175 8.79 -21.51 -2.28
CA PHE A 175 8.95 -22.87 -2.79
C PHE A 175 8.44 -22.93 -4.24
N PHE A 176 9.21 -23.61 -5.09
CA PHE A 176 8.90 -23.88 -6.50
C PHE A 176 8.30 -25.28 -6.64
#